data_AF-A0AA48KDK4-F1
#
_entry.id   AF-A0AA48KDK4-F1
#
_cell.length_a   1.000
_cell.length_b   1.000
_cell.length_c   1.000
_cell.angle_alpha   90.00
_cell.angle_beta   90.00
_cell.angle_gamma   90.00
#
_symmetry.space_group_name_H-M   'P 1'
#
loop_
_entity.id
_entity.type
_entity.pdbx_description
1 polymer ?
#
loop_
_entity_poly.entity_id
_entity_poly.type
_entity_poly.pdbx_seq_one_letter_code
_entity_poly.pdbx_strand_id
1 'polypeptide(L)'
;MGRHWGEVDGEDHPHKEITQAIIGEAIEIQKALGHGLLEDPYKVCLAHSLRLAGHKVKREVFLDIEWRGLDPFSASLSEILRASAFQ
;
A
#
# COMPACT_ATOMS: atom_id res chain seq x y z
N MET A 1 -7.03 -11.29 34.88
CA MET A 1 -5.73 -11.02 34.24
C MET A 1 -5.98 -10.13 33.02
N GLY A 2 -6.21 -8.82 33.25
CA GLY A 2 -6.45 -7.87 32.16
C GLY A 2 -5.12 -7.44 31.56
N ARG A 3 -4.95 -7.59 30.25
CA ARG A 3 -3.77 -7.05 29.57
C ARG A 3 -3.89 -5.52 29.59
N HIS A 4 -3.14 -4.89 30.47
CA HIS A 4 -2.86 -3.48 30.45
C HIS A 4 -2.01 -3.25 29.19
N TRP A 5 -2.63 -2.77 28.10
CA TRP A 5 -1.88 -2.27 26.97
C TRP A 5 -1.12 -1.05 27.48
N GLY A 6 0.20 -1.14 27.51
CA GLY A 6 1.08 -0.15 28.12
C GLY A 6 0.64 1.26 27.75
N GLU A 7 0.49 2.09 28.77
CA GLU A 7 0.26 3.52 28.66
C GLU A 7 1.41 4.09 27.82
N VAL A 8 1.10 4.49 26.58
CA VAL A 8 2.07 5.14 25.70
C VAL A 8 2.16 6.60 26.12
N ASP A 9 2.98 6.87 27.13
CA ASP A 9 3.40 8.23 27.45
C ASP A 9 4.23 8.75 26.27
N GLY A 10 3.62 9.55 25.39
CA GLY A 10 4.38 10.17 24.29
C GLY A 10 3.52 10.83 23.22
N GLU A 11 3.47 12.17 23.27
CA GLU A 11 3.14 13.10 22.17
C GLU A 11 4.05 12.94 20.92
N ASP A 12 4.90 11.91 20.85
CA ASP A 12 5.91 11.75 19.80
C ASP A 12 5.42 10.80 18.70
N HIS A 13 4.62 11.34 17.80
CA HIS A 13 4.24 10.69 16.54
C HIS A 13 5.13 11.25 15.43
N PRO A 14 6.32 10.65 15.14
CA PRO A 14 7.31 11.21 14.22
C PRO A 14 6.79 11.39 12.78
N HIS A 15 5.62 10.83 12.48
CA HIS A 15 4.96 10.88 11.18
C HIS A 15 3.54 11.46 11.24
N LYS A 16 3.18 12.18 12.32
CA LYS A 16 1.82 12.73 12.53
C LYS A 16 1.27 13.44 11.30
N GLU A 17 2.06 14.33 10.71
CA GLU A 17 1.67 15.16 9.57
C GLU A 17 1.39 14.33 8.32
N ILE A 18 2.31 13.43 7.95
CA ILE A 18 2.13 12.56 6.77
C ILE A 18 1.00 11.55 7.00
N THR A 19 0.85 11.02 8.21
CA THR A 19 -0.28 10.15 8.59
C THR A 19 -1.60 10.89 8.43
N GLN A 20 -1.70 12.13 8.92
CA GLN A 20 -2.90 12.95 8.77
C GLN A 20 -3.22 13.23 7.31
N ALA A 21 -2.22 13.54 6.48
CA ALA A 21 -2.41 13.74 5.05
C ALA A 21 -2.94 12.47 4.36
N ILE A 22 -2.31 11.31 4.60
CA ILE A 22 -2.75 10.03 4.02
C ILE A 22 -4.20 9.71 4.41
N ILE A 23 -4.54 9.86 5.69
CA ILE A 23 -5.90 9.58 6.19
C ILE A 23 -6.90 10.58 5.60
N GLY A 24 -6.55 11.86 5.54
CA GLY A 24 -7.40 12.90 4.96
C GLY A 24 -7.73 12.63 3.49
N GLU A 25 -6.72 12.38 2.66
CA GLU A 25 -6.91 12.07 1.24
C GLU A 25 -7.72 10.78 1.04
N ALA A 26 -7.47 9.75 1.84
CA ALA A 26 -8.24 8.51 1.80
C ALA A 26 -9.74 8.73 2.09
N ILE A 27 -10.06 9.61 3.04
CA ILE A 27 -11.44 9.99 3.36
C ILE A 27 -12.08 10.75 2.21
N GLU A 28 -11.38 11.69 1.59
CA GLU A 28 -11.92 12.46 0.45
C GLU A 28 -12.19 11.57 -0.77
N ILE A 29 -11.28 10.63 -1.06
CA ILE A 29 -11.50 9.62 -2.11
C ILE A 29 -12.74 8.78 -1.83
N GLN A 30 -12.90 8.32 -0.59
CA GLN A 30 -14.05 7.52 -0.18
C GLN A 30 -15.36 8.30 -0.28
N LYS A 31 -15.35 9.60 0.08
CA LYS A 31 -16.52 10.48 -0.05
C LYS A 31 -16.90 10.71 -1.52
N ALA A 32 -15.90 10.86 -2.40
CA ALA A 32 -16.12 11.16 -3.80
C ALA A 32 -16.55 9.92 -4.62
N LEU A 33 -15.95 8.76 -4.36
CA LEU A 33 -16.13 7.55 -5.17
C LEU A 33 -16.99 6.47 -4.50
N GLY A 34 -17.28 6.63 -3.20
CA GLY A 34 -17.95 5.61 -2.40
C GLY A 34 -17.04 4.45 -2.00
N HIS A 35 -17.61 3.50 -1.29
CA HIS A 35 -16.91 2.29 -0.85
C HIS A 35 -16.87 1.22 -1.95
N GLY A 36 -15.86 0.34 -1.90
CA GLY A 36 -15.77 -0.82 -2.80
C GLY A 36 -14.92 -0.59 -4.05
N LEU A 37 -14.06 0.42 -4.04
CA LEU A 37 -13.05 0.59 -5.07
C LEU A 37 -12.04 -0.56 -5.02
N LEU A 38 -11.71 -1.14 -6.18
CA LEU A 38 -10.66 -2.14 -6.28
C LEU A 38 -9.31 -1.57 -5.87
N GLU A 39 -8.39 -2.45 -5.45
CA GLU A 39 -7.10 -2.07 -4.90
C GLU A 39 -6.27 -1.19 -5.86
N ASP A 40 -6.18 -1.56 -7.13
CA ASP A 40 -5.36 -0.83 -8.11
C ASP A 40 -5.89 0.58 -8.40
N PRO A 41 -7.19 0.78 -8.72
CA PRO A 41 -7.75 2.12 -8.82
C PRO A 41 -7.56 2.94 -7.54
N TYR A 42 -7.72 2.34 -6.36
CA TYR A 42 -7.54 3.05 -5.09
C TYR A 42 -6.10 3.55 -4.91
N LYS A 43 -5.09 2.72 -5.18
CA LYS A 43 -3.68 3.13 -5.16
C LYS A 43 -3.39 4.27 -6.12
N VAL A 44 -3.99 4.26 -7.30
CA VAL A 44 -3.83 5.33 -8.31
C VAL A 44 -4.44 6.64 -7.80
N CYS A 45 -5.69 6.60 -7.31
CA CYS A 45 -6.37 7.77 -6.76
C CYS A 45 -5.61 8.38 -5.57
N LEU A 46 -5.20 7.55 -4.61
CA LEU A 46 -4.49 8.01 -3.42
C LEU A 46 -3.13 8.63 -3.77
N ALA A 47 -2.37 8.00 -4.68
CA ALA A 47 -1.11 8.57 -5.13
C ALA A 47 -1.30 9.88 -5.90
N HIS A 48 -2.39 10.01 -6.67
CA HIS A 48 -2.71 11.26 -7.36
C HIS A 48 -3.07 12.37 -6.36
N SER A 49 -3.97 12.10 -5.42
CA SER A 49 -4.43 13.06 -4.41
C SER A 49 -3.28 13.58 -3.54
N LEU A 50 -2.44 12.67 -3.03
CA LEU A 50 -1.26 13.05 -2.24
C LEU A 50 -0.25 13.89 -3.03
N ARG A 51 -0.10 13.65 -4.34
CA ARG A 51 0.75 14.50 -5.20
C ARG A 51 0.16 15.89 -5.39
N LEU A 52 -1.16 16.00 -5.53
CA LEU A 52 -1.84 17.30 -5.59
C LEU A 52 -1.70 18.08 -4.27
N ALA A 53 -1.71 17.38 -3.14
CA ALA A 53 -1.40 17.94 -1.82
C ALA A 53 0.11 18.26 -1.62
N GLY A 54 0.96 18.07 -2.64
CA GLY A 54 2.38 18.45 -2.63
C GLY A 54 3.33 17.36 -2.14
N HIS A 55 2.85 16.15 -1.85
CA HIS A 55 3.70 15.05 -1.41
C HIS A 55 4.40 14.34 -2.57
N LYS A 56 5.64 13.91 -2.33
CA LYS A 56 6.39 13.06 -3.26
C LYS A 56 5.98 11.60 -3.07
N VAL A 57 5.19 11.07 -4.01
CA VAL A 57 4.69 9.69 -3.93
C VAL A 57 5.24 8.84 -5.08
N LYS A 58 5.89 7.73 -4.71
CA LYS A 58 6.21 6.62 -5.61
C LYS A 58 5.19 5.49 -5.40
N ARG A 59 4.83 4.79 -6.46
CA ARG A 59 3.90 3.65 -6.45
C ARG A 59 4.65 2.44 -7.04
N GLU A 60 4.40 1.25 -6.50
CA GLU A 60 4.98 -0.01 -7.02
C GLU A 60 6.51 0.05 -7.17
N VAL A 61 7.18 0.50 -6.10
CA VAL A 61 8.64 0.49 -6.06
C VAL A 61 9.11 -0.97 -6.08
N PHE A 62 10.06 -1.28 -6.94
CA PHE A 62 10.68 -2.60 -6.98
C PHE A 62 11.25 -2.94 -5.59
N LEU A 63 10.83 -4.08 -5.06
CA LEU A 63 11.38 -4.64 -3.83
C LEU A 63 12.12 -5.91 -4.22
N ASP A 64 13.37 -6.01 -3.79
CA ASP A 64 14.16 -7.22 -3.93
C ASP A 64 13.64 -8.25 -2.93
N ILE A 65 12.73 -9.11 -3.41
CA ILE A 65 12.08 -10.14 -2.60
C ILE A 65 12.56 -11.48 -3.10
N GLU A 66 13.29 -12.22 -2.26
CA GLU A 66 13.58 -13.63 -2.53
C GLU A 66 12.48 -14.50 -1.91
N TRP A 67 11.81 -15.31 -2.72
CA TRP A 67 10.91 -16.34 -2.25
C TRP A 67 11.51 -17.73 -2.54
N ARG A 68 12.06 -18.38 -1.52
CA ARG A 68 12.65 -19.74 -1.62
C ARG A 68 13.69 -19.86 -2.75
N GLY A 69 14.59 -18.89 -2.87
CA GLY A 69 15.58 -18.84 -3.94
C GLY A 69 15.05 -18.43 -5.33
N LEU A 70 13.77 -18.06 -5.44
CA LEU A 70 13.17 -17.51 -6.66
C LEU A 70 12.95 -16.00 -6.49
N ASP A 71 13.44 -15.22 -7.46
CA ASP A 71 13.06 -13.82 -7.61
C ASP A 71 11.75 -13.75 -8.42
N PRO A 72 10.61 -13.41 -7.77
CA PRO A 72 9.30 -13.38 -8.39
C PRO A 72 9.16 -12.25 -9.42
N PHE A 73 10.08 -11.29 -9.46
CA PHE A 73 10.07 -10.17 -10.38
C PHE A 73 11.02 -10.36 -11.58
N SER A 74 11.97 -11.30 -11.50
CA SER A 74 12.82 -11.71 -12.63
C SER A 74 12.14 -12.71 -13.58
N ALA A 75 11.08 -13.39 -13.11
CA ALA A 75 10.41 -14.42 -13.89
C ALA A 75 9.66 -13.81 -15.08
N SER A 76 10.18 -14.03 -16.29
CA SER A 76 9.45 -13.78 -17.54
C SER A 76 8.08 -14.49 -17.48
N LEU A 77 7.01 -13.80 -17.90
CA LEU A 77 5.63 -14.30 -17.98
C LEU A 77 5.49 -15.64 -18.74
N SER A 78 6.53 -16.08 -19.48
CA SER A 78 6.59 -17.36 -20.18
C SER A 78 6.59 -18.60 -19.27
N GLU A 79 6.89 -18.50 -17.98
CA GLU A 79 6.99 -19.68 -17.09
C GLU A 79 5.65 -20.08 -16.44
N ILE A 80 4.78 -19.11 -16.13
CA ILE A 80 3.52 -19.35 -15.40
C ILE A 80 2.52 -20.19 -16.22
N LEU A 81 2.56 -20.10 -17.56
CA LEU A 81 1.64 -20.86 -18.42
C LEU A 81 2.05 -22.32 -18.67
N ARG A 82 3.27 -22.75 -18.32
CA ARG A 82 3.70 -24.14 -18.53
C ARG A 82 3.22 -25.11 -17.44
N ALA A 83 2.85 -24.61 -16.27
CA ALA A 83 2.36 -25.46 -15.17
C ALA A 83 0.92 -25.96 -15.37
N SER A 84 0.12 -25.31 -16.23
CA SER A 84 -1.29 -25.69 -16.45
C SER A 84 -1.50 -26.67 -17.62
N ALA A 85 -0.42 -27.13 -18.27
CA ALA A 85 -0.49 -28.07 -19.40
C ALA A 85 -0.18 -29.53 -19.02
N PHE A 86 -0.20 -29.86 -17.73
CA PHE A 86 -0.06 -31.24 -17.25
C PHE A 86 -1.29 -31.64 -16.43
N GLN A 87 -2.43 -31.77 -17.11
CA GLN A 87 -3.55 -32.65 -16.74
C GLN A 87 -4.28 -33.04 -18.02
#